data_AF-A0A1G1WDZ0-F1
#
_entry.id   AF-A0A1G1WDZ0-F1
#
_cell.length_a   1.000
_cell.length_b   1.000
_cell.length_c   1.000
_cell.angle_alpha   90.00
_cell.angle_beta   90.00
_cell.angle_gamma   90.00
#
_symmetry.space_group_name_H-M   'P 1'
#
loop_
_entity.id
_entity.type
_entity.pdbx_description
1 polymer ?
#
loop_
_entity_poly.entity_id
_entity_poly.type
_entity_poly.pdbx_seq_one_letter_code
_entity_poly.pdbx_strand_id
1 'polypeptide(L)'
;MDRKLTKRELFVAVFWPPFVGKIGYRGPVAAVSSVNKIGKFDVLPEHTNFISLVQKKLTLHLLDKKEIDYEFSRGVIEVSDNLVKVFLGI
;
A
#
# COMPACT_ATOMS: atom_id res chain seq x y z
N MET A 1 8.95 3.55 -21.69
CA MET A 1 8.46 4.78 -21.04
C MET A 1 8.79 4.67 -19.56
N ASP A 2 10.00 5.05 -19.19
CA ASP A 2 10.44 5.00 -17.79
C ASP A 2 9.80 6.18 -17.04
N ARG A 3 8.77 5.90 -16.25
CA ARG A 3 8.21 6.88 -15.32
C ARG A 3 9.21 7.09 -14.19
N LYS A 4 10.01 8.16 -14.28
CA LYS A 4 10.79 8.67 -13.14
C LYS A 4 9.80 9.13 -12.07
N LEU A 5 9.52 8.28 -11.08
CA LEU A 5 8.88 8.70 -9.84
C LEU A 5 9.69 9.85 -9.26
N THR A 6 9.03 10.95 -8.94
CA THR A 6 9.70 12.03 -8.20
C THR A 6 10.09 11.48 -6.82
N LYS A 7 11.17 11.98 -6.21
CA LYS A 7 11.65 11.55 -4.86
C LYS A 7 10.60 11.72 -3.74
N ARG A 8 9.37 12.14 -4.05
CA ARG A 8 8.31 12.49 -3.12
C ARG A 8 7.06 11.62 -3.26
N GLU A 9 7.09 10.58 -4.10
CA GLU A 9 5.90 9.76 -4.41
C GLU A 9 6.22 8.27 -4.33
N LEU A 10 5.24 7.48 -3.90
CA LEU A 10 5.24 6.02 -3.92
C LEU A 10 4.27 5.54 -4.99
N PHE A 11 4.64 4.53 -5.77
CA PHE A 11 3.66 3.84 -6.62
C PHE A 11 3.05 2.68 -5.84
N VAL A 12 1.72 2.61 -5.79
CA VAL A 12 1.01 1.56 -5.05
C VAL A 12 0.17 0.73 -6.01
N ALA A 13 0.17 -0.59 -5.80
CA ALA A 13 -0.77 -1.51 -6.40
C ALA A 13 -1.43 -2.34 -5.29
N VAL A 14 -2.73 -2.15 -5.10
CA VAL A 14 -3.56 -2.94 -4.16
C VAL A 14 -4.35 -3.98 -4.95
N PHE A 15 -4.28 -5.22 -4.50
CA PHE A 15 -4.92 -6.38 -5.11
C PHE A 15 -5.90 -7.03 -4.13
N TRP A 16 -7.01 -7.51 -4.67
CA TRP A 16 -7.98 -8.35 -3.98
C TRP A 16 -8.10 -9.70 -4.71
N PRO A 17 -8.38 -10.81 -4.00
CA PRO A 17 -8.73 -12.06 -4.63
C PRO A 17 -9.92 -11.89 -5.56
N PRO A 18 -9.93 -12.56 -6.72
CA PRO A 18 -10.95 -12.36 -7.75
C PRO A 18 -12.37 -12.69 -7.26
N PHE A 19 -12.50 -13.59 -6.30
CA PHE A 19 -13.79 -14.02 -5.74
C PHE A 19 -14.40 -13.03 -4.72
N VAL A 20 -13.68 -12.00 -4.29
CA VAL A 20 -14.18 -11.01 -3.32
C VAL A 20 -14.97 -9.87 -3.99
N GLY A 21 -14.84 -9.70 -5.31
CA GLY A 21 -15.57 -8.66 -6.07
C GLY A 21 -15.20 -7.22 -5.69
N LYS A 22 -14.10 -7.00 -4.94
CA LYS A 22 -13.61 -5.68 -4.55
C LYS A 22 -12.59 -5.15 -5.56
N ILE A 23 -12.60 -3.83 -5.75
CA ILE A 23 -11.69 -3.13 -6.65
C ILE A 23 -10.46 -2.68 -5.86
N GLY A 24 -9.29 -2.93 -6.43
CA GLY A 24 -8.01 -2.47 -5.90
C GLY A 24 -7.71 -1.00 -6.22
N TYR A 25 -6.44 -0.65 -6.16
CA TYR A 25 -5.93 0.66 -6.54
C TYR A 25 -4.62 0.50 -7.30
N ARG A 26 -4.36 1.39 -8.26
CA ARG A 26 -3.07 1.44 -8.94
C ARG A 26 -2.72 2.88 -9.28
N GLY A 27 -1.69 3.42 -8.65
CA GLY A 27 -1.33 4.82 -8.86
C GLY A 27 -0.32 5.37 -7.85
N PRO A 28 0.08 6.64 -8.03
CA PRO A 28 0.97 7.33 -7.12
C PRO A 28 0.22 7.79 -5.85
N VAL A 29 0.88 7.66 -4.71
CA VAL A 29 0.40 8.14 -3.40
C VAL A 29 1.55 8.85 -2.66
N ALA A 30 1.21 9.65 -1.66
CA ALA A 30 2.18 10.29 -0.78
C ALA A 30 2.72 9.32 0.28
N ALA A 31 1.87 8.45 0.83
CA ALA A 31 2.24 7.46 1.84
C ALA A 31 1.24 6.30 1.89
N VAL A 32 1.64 5.22 2.57
CA VAL A 32 0.78 4.08 2.88
C VAL A 32 0.86 3.78 4.37
N SER A 33 -0.27 3.70 5.07
CA SER A 33 -0.34 3.30 6.48
C SER A 33 -1.00 1.94 6.64
N SER A 34 -0.47 1.08 7.52
CA SER A 34 -1.13 -0.17 7.87
C SER A 34 -0.74 -0.67 9.26
N VAL A 35 -1.17 -1.88 9.61
CA VAL A 35 -0.96 -2.51 10.91
C VAL A 35 -0.40 -3.90 10.70
N ASN A 36 0.72 -4.22 11.35
CA ASN A 36 1.28 -5.57 11.43
C ASN A 36 1.16 -6.12 12.86
N LYS A 37 1.88 -7.23 13.17
CA LYS A 37 1.88 -7.82 14.52
C LYS A 37 2.52 -6.91 15.59
N ILE A 38 3.46 -6.06 15.20
CA ILE A 38 4.18 -5.15 16.11
C ILE A 38 3.32 -3.92 16.40
N GLY A 39 2.67 -3.36 15.38
CA GLY A 39 1.82 -2.19 15.54
C GLY A 39 1.50 -1.48 14.23
N LYS A 40 1.14 -0.21 14.36
CA LYS A 40 0.92 0.68 13.21
C LYS A 40 2.27 1.08 12.59
N PHE A 41 2.30 1.23 11.29
CA PHE A 41 3.47 1.73 10.56
C PHE A 41 3.04 2.51 9.33
N ASP A 42 3.98 3.33 8.84
CA ASP A 42 3.83 4.13 7.63
C ASP A 42 4.98 3.82 6.67
N VAL A 43 4.66 3.80 5.37
CA VAL A 43 5.60 3.71 4.27
C VAL A 43 5.59 5.04 3.56
N LEU A 44 6.74 5.71 3.58
CA LEU A 44 7.02 6.95 2.86
C LEU A 44 7.98 6.67 1.69
N PRO A 45 8.13 7.61 0.75
CA PRO A 45 9.17 7.52 -0.27
C PRO A 45 10.55 7.24 0.34
N GLU A 46 11.34 6.41 -0.34
CA GLU A 46 12.70 5.98 0.04
C GLU A 46 12.76 5.15 1.33
N HIS A 47 11.63 4.61 1.80
CA HIS A 47 11.62 3.64 2.89
C HIS A 47 12.38 2.35 2.50
N THR A 48 13.09 1.77 3.47
CA THR A 48 13.80 0.49 3.31
C THR A 48 12.88 -0.61 2.79
N ASN A 49 13.43 -1.51 1.97
CA ASN A 49 12.69 -2.64 1.41
C ASN A 49 12.29 -3.65 2.50
N PHE A 50 11.04 -4.10 2.52
CA PHE A 50 10.56 -5.13 3.44
C PHE A 50 9.33 -5.86 2.92
N ILE A 51 9.04 -7.01 3.54
CA ILE A 51 7.78 -7.74 3.38
C ILE A 51 7.19 -7.96 4.77
N SER A 52 5.89 -7.73 4.94
CA SER A 52 5.19 -7.95 6.21
C SER A 52 3.78 -8.50 6.00
N LEU A 53 3.30 -9.26 6.97
CA LEU A 53 1.87 -9.49 7.14
C LEU A 53 1.22 -8.20 7.64
N VAL A 54 0.06 -7.87 7.08
CA VAL A 54 -0.77 -6.74 7.48
C VAL A 54 -2.19 -7.20 7.84
N GLN A 55 -2.87 -6.43 8.67
CA GLN A 55 -4.19 -6.77 9.19
C GLN A 55 -5.03 -5.54 9.48
N LYS A 56 -6.35 -5.73 9.60
CA LYS A 56 -7.36 -4.73 9.96
C LYS A 56 -7.60 -3.69 8.88
N LYS A 57 -6.60 -2.87 8.55
CA LYS A 57 -6.76 -1.75 7.62
C LYS A 57 -5.50 -1.37 6.84
N LEU A 58 -5.73 -0.73 5.70
CA LEU A 58 -4.73 -0.10 4.83
C LEU A 58 -5.29 1.25 4.43
N THR A 59 -4.54 2.31 4.69
CA THR A 59 -4.88 3.67 4.31
C THR A 59 -3.89 4.14 3.26
N LEU A 60 -4.39 4.55 2.10
CA LEU A 60 -3.60 5.21 1.06
C LEU A 60 -3.74 6.73 1.21
N HIS A 61 -2.64 7.42 1.43
CA HIS A 61 -2.62 8.89 1.49
C HIS A 61 -2.36 9.44 0.10
N LEU A 62 -3.40 9.93 -0.58
CA LEU A 62 -3.29 10.45 -1.93
C LEU A 62 -2.51 11.79 -1.95
N LEU A 63 -1.98 12.13 -3.14
CA LEU A 63 -1.20 13.35 -3.34
C LEU A 63 -2.00 14.63 -3.07
N ASP A 64 -3.33 14.59 -3.22
CA ASP A 64 -4.25 15.69 -2.96
C ASP A 64 -4.74 15.74 -1.50
N LYS A 65 -4.08 15.02 -0.58
CA LYS A 65 -4.42 14.89 0.84
C LYS A 65 -5.75 14.19 1.13
N LYS A 66 -6.36 13.53 0.14
CA LYS A 66 -7.47 12.60 0.40
C LYS A 66 -6.94 11.23 0.81
N GLU A 67 -7.81 10.45 1.44
CA GLU A 67 -7.49 9.09 1.88
C GLU A 67 -8.39 8.07 1.17
N ILE A 68 -7.82 6.90 0.87
CA ILE A 68 -8.59 5.70 0.50
C ILE A 68 -8.33 4.64 1.57
N ASP A 69 -9.39 4.21 2.24
CA ASP A 69 -9.33 3.17 3.26
C ASP A 69 -9.83 1.82 2.74
N TYR A 70 -9.07 0.78 3.05
CA TYR A 70 -9.45 -0.61 2.85
C TYR A 70 -9.54 -1.32 4.20
N GLU A 71 -10.69 -1.92 4.47
CA GLU A 71 -10.88 -2.84 5.59
C GLU A 71 -10.74 -4.29 5.14
N PHE A 72 -9.96 -5.08 5.88
CA PHE A 72 -9.69 -6.48 5.60
C PHE A 72 -9.21 -7.22 6.86
N SER A 73 -9.34 -8.54 6.85
CA SER A 73 -8.85 -9.39 7.93
C SER A 73 -7.32 -9.51 7.90
N ARG A 74 -6.77 -9.99 6.79
CA ARG A 74 -5.33 -10.25 6.59
C ARG A 74 -4.87 -9.89 5.18
N GLY A 75 -3.59 -9.60 5.06
CA GLY A 75 -2.93 -9.29 3.80
C GLY A 75 -1.41 -9.41 3.90
N VAL A 76 -0.75 -9.21 2.76
CA VAL A 76 0.71 -9.08 2.65
C VAL A 76 1.04 -7.77 1.98
N ILE A 77 2.03 -7.05 2.53
CA ILE A 77 2.64 -5.88 1.91
C ILE A 77 4.07 -6.21 1.51
N GLU A 78 4.45 -5.81 0.31
CA GLU A 78 5.82 -5.82 -0.22
C GLU A 78 6.19 -4.37 -0.56
N VAL A 79 7.31 -3.90 -0.01
CA VAL A 79 7.89 -2.58 -0.30
C VAL A 79 9.25 -2.80 -0.94
N SER A 80 9.41 -2.33 -2.17
CA SER A 80 10.66 -2.39 -2.92
C SER A 80 10.78 -1.21 -3.87
N ASP A 81 11.90 -0.46 -3.82
CA ASP A 81 12.23 0.59 -4.80
C ASP A 81 11.09 1.60 -5.09
N ASN A 82 10.48 2.17 -4.04
CA ASN A 82 9.30 3.07 -4.12
C ASN A 82 8.04 2.46 -4.75
N LEU A 83 8.00 1.14 -4.89
CA LEU A 83 6.83 0.36 -5.25
C LEU A 83 6.29 -0.36 -4.02
N VAL A 84 5.02 -0.17 -3.74
CA VAL A 84 4.28 -0.88 -2.70
C VAL A 84 3.25 -1.77 -3.35
N LYS A 85 3.38 -3.09 -3.18
CA LYS A 85 2.34 -4.05 -3.57
C LYS A 85 1.63 -4.53 -2.33
N VAL A 86 0.31 -4.52 -2.35
CA VAL A 86 -0.50 -4.99 -1.23
C VAL A 86 -1.51 -6.01 -1.73
N PHE A 87 -1.48 -7.20 -1.15
CA PHE A 87 -2.41 -8.29 -1.43
C PHE A 87 -3.33 -8.45 -0.21
N LEU A 88 -4.59 -8.04 -0.36
CA LEU A 88 -5.59 -8.04 0.71
C LEU A 88 -6.50 -9.25 0.64
N GLY A 89 -7.08 -9.68 1.77
CA GLY A 89 -8.11 -10.73 1.79
C GLY A 89 -7.56 -12.14 1.57
N ILE A 90 -6.34 -12.41 2.05
CA ILE A 90 -5.70 -13.72 2.04
C ILE A 90 -6.05 -14.56 3.28
#